data_AF-A0A8D2B8Y5-F1
#
_entry.id   AF-A0A8D2B8Y5-F1
#
_cell.length_a   1.000
_cell.length_b   1.000
_cell.length_c   1.000
_cell.angle_alpha   90.00
_cell.angle_beta   90.00
_cell.angle_gamma   90.00
#
_symmetry.space_group_name_H-M   'P 1'
#
loop_
_entity.id
_entity.type
_entity.pdbx_description
1 polymer ?
#
loop_
_entity_poly.entity_id
_entity_poly.type
_entity_poly.pdbx_seq_one_letter_code
_entity_poly.pdbx_strand_id
1 'polypeptide(L)'
;MTSKQRTLNFSERHQKLVDENFQKNLDIKALKEMQSQISSQLEKNKNDDSIECKRFLRLLQKEQFELDMEEAIQKAEENKRLRELQLEQEEKLAMELAKLKHESLKDEKMRQQVRENSIELRELEKKLKAAYMNKERAAQIAEKDAIKYEQMKRDAEIARTMMEEHERVMKEENAAEDRRNKVKAQYSLDLEKQLEEQERKKQEAYEQLLKEKLMIDEIVRKIYEEDQLERQQKLEKMNATRKYIEEFQKEQTIWRNKKREEMEEENRKILEFANMQQQREEHRMAKVQENEEKRLQLQNALTQKLAEMLRQREDLEQVRQELYQEEQAELYRRQLKEKAEEKLRKQRKMKQDFEEQMALKELVLQATKEEEEAFRKTMLAKLAEDDRIELMNAQKQRMKQLEHRRAVEKLIEERRNQFLADKQRELEEWQLQQRRQRCINDIIEEERLKLLKEHATKLLGYLPKGIFKKEDDIDFLGEEFRKAYQKRSEICEEK
;
A
#
# COMPACT_ATOMS: atom_id res chain seq x y z
N MET A 1 -136.90 -62.74 40.44
CA MET A 1 -138.30 -63.06 40.80
C MET A 1 -139.13 -61.81 40.55
N THR A 2 -140.06 -61.88 39.60
CA THR A 2 -140.97 -60.80 39.15
C THR A 2 -142.03 -60.43 40.21
N SER A 3 -142.32 -59.15 40.46
CA SER A 3 -143.61 -58.76 41.08
C SER A 3 -143.97 -57.26 41.04
N LYS A 4 -145.01 -56.96 40.23
CA LYS A 4 -146.15 -56.02 40.34
C LYS A 4 -146.02 -54.74 41.21
N GLN A 5 -146.29 -53.57 40.60
CA GLN A 5 -146.37 -52.25 41.24
C GLN A 5 -147.79 -51.87 41.71
N ARG A 6 -147.88 -51.12 42.83
CA ARG A 6 -149.07 -50.47 43.42
C ARG A 6 -148.76 -48.98 43.65
N THR A 7 -149.74 -48.08 43.46
CA THR A 7 -149.58 -46.61 43.41
C THR A 7 -149.91 -45.89 44.73
N LEU A 8 -149.05 -44.94 45.16
CA LEU A 8 -149.09 -44.20 46.45
C LEU A 8 -149.71 -42.77 46.35
N ASN A 9 -150.12 -42.18 47.50
CA ASN A 9 -150.88 -40.91 47.71
C ASN A 9 -150.01 -39.61 47.74
N PHE A 10 -150.59 -38.40 47.57
CA PHE A 10 -149.87 -37.12 47.27
C PHE A 10 -148.99 -36.54 48.39
N SER A 11 -149.47 -36.49 49.65
CA SER A 11 -148.67 -35.98 50.78
C SER A 11 -147.44 -36.86 51.04
N GLU A 12 -147.60 -38.18 50.97
CA GLU A 12 -146.51 -39.13 51.10
C GLU A 12 -145.53 -39.06 49.93
N ARG A 13 -145.99 -38.76 48.71
CA ARG A 13 -145.09 -38.47 47.58
C ARG A 13 -144.25 -37.23 47.82
N HIS A 14 -144.78 -36.20 48.49
CA HIS A 14 -144.04 -34.96 48.79
C HIS A 14 -143.01 -35.17 49.90
N GLN A 15 -143.37 -35.84 51.01
CA GLN A 15 -142.41 -36.21 52.06
C GLN A 15 -141.31 -37.13 51.48
N LYS A 16 -141.68 -38.15 50.69
CA LYS A 16 -140.71 -39.00 49.97
C LYS A 16 -139.86 -38.19 49.00
N LEU A 17 -140.39 -37.19 48.30
CA LEU A 17 -139.60 -36.32 47.43
C LEU A 17 -138.60 -35.45 48.20
N VAL A 18 -138.97 -34.93 49.37
CA VAL A 18 -138.09 -34.12 50.22
C VAL A 18 -137.02 -35.00 50.88
N ASP A 19 -137.39 -36.16 51.41
CA ASP A 19 -136.48 -37.14 51.99
C ASP A 19 -135.55 -37.73 50.92
N GLU A 20 -136.07 -38.07 49.74
CA GLU A 20 -135.26 -38.49 48.58
C GLU A 20 -134.35 -37.37 48.11
N ASN A 21 -134.78 -36.10 48.11
CA ASN A 21 -133.90 -34.97 47.76
C ASN A 21 -132.85 -34.68 48.83
N PHE A 22 -133.16 -34.85 50.11
CA PHE A 22 -132.19 -34.70 51.19
C PHE A 22 -131.16 -35.82 51.17
N GLN A 23 -131.61 -37.08 50.98
CA GLN A 23 -130.73 -38.23 50.77
C GLN A 23 -129.88 -38.07 49.51
N LYS A 24 -130.46 -37.67 48.37
CA LYS A 24 -129.70 -37.35 47.16
C LYS A 24 -128.67 -36.24 47.39
N ASN A 25 -128.99 -35.21 48.17
CA ASN A 25 -128.03 -34.13 48.49
C ASN A 25 -126.91 -34.59 49.42
N LEU A 26 -127.20 -35.47 50.38
CA LEU A 26 -126.18 -36.11 51.21
C LEU A 26 -125.29 -37.04 50.37
N ASP A 27 -125.87 -37.83 49.47
CA ASP A 27 -125.15 -38.69 48.54
C ASP A 27 -124.28 -37.87 47.59
N ILE A 28 -124.78 -36.74 47.07
CA ILE A 28 -123.99 -35.81 46.24
C ILE A 28 -122.85 -35.18 47.04
N LYS A 29 -123.06 -34.81 48.31
CA LYS A 29 -121.98 -34.29 49.17
C LYS A 29 -120.93 -35.35 49.46
N ALA A 30 -121.35 -36.57 49.83
CA ALA A 30 -120.46 -37.71 50.04
C ALA A 30 -119.70 -38.07 48.77
N LEU A 31 -120.34 -38.04 47.59
CA LEU A 31 -119.68 -38.23 46.30
C LEU A 31 -118.66 -37.13 46.00
N LYS A 32 -118.96 -35.87 46.31
CA LYS A 32 -118.00 -34.75 46.15
C LYS A 32 -116.83 -34.84 47.11
N GLU A 33 -117.05 -35.27 48.36
CA GLU A 33 -115.99 -35.52 49.34
C GLU A 33 -115.13 -36.72 48.93
N MET A 34 -115.73 -37.80 48.44
CA MET A 34 -114.98 -38.92 47.86
C MET A 34 -114.21 -38.49 46.62
N GLN A 35 -114.81 -37.68 45.73
CA GLN A 35 -114.13 -37.16 44.55
C GLN A 35 -112.97 -36.24 44.91
N SER A 36 -113.12 -35.37 45.91
CA SER A 36 -112.04 -34.49 46.39
C SER A 36 -110.93 -35.27 47.10
N GLN A 37 -111.27 -36.30 47.86
CA GLN A 37 -110.30 -37.23 48.47
C GLN A 37 -109.54 -38.03 47.41
N ILE A 38 -110.23 -38.58 46.41
CA ILE A 38 -109.60 -39.28 45.27
C ILE A 38 -108.70 -38.31 44.50
N SER A 39 -109.14 -37.08 44.26
CA SER A 39 -108.35 -36.06 43.55
C SER A 39 -107.09 -35.68 44.34
N SER A 40 -107.21 -35.48 45.65
CA SER A 40 -106.06 -35.20 46.53
C SER A 40 -105.09 -36.38 46.62
N GLN A 41 -105.59 -37.62 46.68
CA GLN A 41 -104.76 -38.82 46.63
C GLN A 41 -104.04 -38.96 45.28
N LEU A 42 -104.73 -38.70 44.16
CA LEU A 42 -104.11 -38.70 42.84
C LEU A 42 -103.02 -37.64 42.70
N GLU A 43 -103.21 -36.43 43.27
CA GLU A 43 -102.16 -35.41 43.28
C GLU A 43 -100.98 -35.77 44.18
N LYS A 44 -101.22 -36.41 45.33
CA LYS A 44 -100.14 -36.93 46.18
C LYS A 44 -99.33 -38.01 45.45
N ASN A 45 -99.99 -38.98 44.84
CA ASN A 45 -99.32 -40.02 44.05
C ASN A 45 -98.51 -39.42 42.90
N LYS A 46 -99.05 -38.44 42.15
CA LYS A 46 -98.30 -37.75 41.09
C LYS A 46 -97.09 -36.97 41.63
N ASN A 47 -97.21 -36.37 42.80
CA ASN A 47 -96.10 -35.67 43.45
C ASN A 47 -95.04 -36.65 43.95
N ASP A 48 -95.45 -37.79 44.50
CA ASP A 48 -94.55 -38.86 44.93
C ASP A 48 -93.83 -39.48 43.72
N ASP A 49 -94.54 -39.79 42.63
CA ASP A 49 -93.95 -40.22 41.35
C ASP A 49 -92.96 -39.17 40.80
N SER A 50 -93.28 -37.88 40.91
CA SER A 50 -92.40 -36.77 40.51
C SER A 50 -91.15 -36.67 41.39
N ILE A 51 -91.29 -36.90 42.70
CA ILE A 51 -90.17 -36.92 43.65
C ILE A 51 -89.28 -38.14 43.38
N GLU A 52 -89.85 -39.31 43.11
CA GLU A 52 -89.14 -40.52 42.73
C GLU A 52 -88.40 -40.35 41.40
N CYS A 53 -89.04 -39.79 40.38
CA CYS A 53 -88.39 -39.43 39.12
C CYS A 53 -87.23 -38.45 39.35
N LYS A 54 -87.39 -37.42 40.19
CA LYS A 54 -86.31 -36.48 40.54
C LYS A 54 -85.19 -37.13 41.37
N ARG A 55 -85.49 -38.15 42.18
CA ARG A 55 -84.47 -38.92 42.92
C ARG A 55 -83.69 -39.80 41.94
N PHE A 56 -84.38 -40.50 41.04
CA PHE A 56 -83.78 -41.31 39.99
C PHE A 56 -82.90 -40.48 39.05
N LEU A 57 -83.38 -39.31 38.59
CA LEU A 57 -82.58 -38.39 37.77
C LEU A 57 -81.34 -37.87 38.52
N ARG A 58 -81.43 -37.62 39.83
CA ARG A 58 -80.27 -37.21 40.64
C ARG A 58 -79.25 -38.33 40.83
N LEU A 59 -79.71 -39.59 40.93
CA LEU A 59 -78.82 -40.74 40.97
C LEU A 59 -78.10 -40.91 39.64
N LEU A 60 -78.84 -40.89 38.53
CA LEU A 60 -78.26 -40.91 37.18
C LEU A 60 -77.25 -39.79 36.95
N GLN A 61 -77.55 -38.56 37.39
CA GLN A 61 -76.62 -37.43 37.28
C GLN A 61 -75.36 -37.62 38.12
N LYS A 62 -75.46 -38.24 39.30
CA LYS A 62 -74.30 -38.56 40.13
C LYS A 62 -73.45 -39.64 39.50
N GLU A 63 -74.06 -40.71 39.00
CA GLU A 63 -73.37 -41.79 38.29
C GLU A 63 -72.67 -41.24 37.03
N GLN A 64 -73.34 -40.38 36.26
CA GLN A 64 -72.72 -39.71 35.12
C GLN A 64 -71.54 -38.83 35.54
N PHE A 65 -71.69 -38.05 36.61
CA PHE A 65 -70.61 -37.22 37.13
C PHE A 65 -69.43 -38.03 37.66
N GLU A 66 -69.68 -39.17 38.32
CA GLU A 66 -68.65 -40.10 38.78
C GLU A 66 -67.91 -40.71 37.59
N LEU A 67 -68.62 -41.14 36.55
CA LEU A 67 -68.02 -41.63 35.31
C LEU A 67 -67.18 -40.55 34.61
N ASP A 68 -67.71 -39.33 34.47
CA ASP A 68 -66.98 -38.21 33.87
C ASP A 68 -65.71 -37.87 34.67
N MET A 69 -65.78 -37.94 36.01
CA MET A 69 -64.64 -37.73 36.90
C MET A 69 -63.60 -38.84 36.76
N GLU A 70 -64.02 -40.11 36.74
CA GLU A 70 -63.14 -41.26 36.54
C GLU A 70 -62.46 -41.19 35.17
N GLU A 71 -63.19 -40.86 34.11
CA GLU A 71 -62.63 -40.62 32.78
C GLU A 71 -61.63 -39.47 32.77
N ALA A 72 -61.92 -38.37 33.49
CA ALA A 72 -61.01 -37.23 33.58
C ALA A 72 -59.72 -37.61 34.32
N ILE A 73 -59.80 -38.42 35.38
CA ILE A 73 -58.64 -38.92 36.12
C ILE A 73 -57.81 -39.85 35.22
N GLN A 74 -58.45 -40.80 34.53
CA GLN A 74 -57.77 -41.71 33.60
C GLN A 74 -57.07 -40.94 32.48
N LYS A 75 -57.76 -39.98 31.84
CA LYS A 75 -57.17 -39.10 30.82
C LYS A 75 -56.01 -38.27 31.39
N ALA A 76 -56.11 -37.79 32.64
CA ALA A 76 -55.03 -37.04 33.28
C ALA A 76 -53.81 -37.92 33.58
N GLU A 77 -54.01 -39.16 34.01
CA GLU A 77 -52.94 -40.14 34.22
C GLU A 77 -52.28 -40.56 32.91
N GLU A 78 -53.06 -40.82 31.87
CA GLU A 78 -52.56 -41.10 30.53
C GLU A 78 -51.74 -39.93 29.98
N ASN A 79 -52.24 -38.69 30.13
CA ASN A 79 -51.51 -37.49 29.73
C ASN A 79 -50.22 -37.29 30.52
N LYS A 80 -50.19 -37.63 31.82
CA LYS A 80 -48.96 -37.60 32.62
C LYS A 80 -47.94 -38.61 32.10
N ARG A 81 -48.36 -39.86 31.87
CA ARG A 81 -47.50 -40.92 31.32
C ARG A 81 -46.97 -40.54 29.92
N LEU A 82 -47.80 -39.97 29.06
CA LEU A 82 -47.39 -39.49 27.75
C LEU A 82 -46.35 -38.37 27.85
N ARG A 83 -46.53 -37.42 28.78
CA ARG A 83 -45.54 -36.35 29.02
C ARG A 83 -44.23 -36.88 29.58
N GLU A 84 -44.28 -37.83 30.51
CA GLU A 84 -43.07 -38.49 31.05
C GLU A 84 -42.31 -39.22 29.93
N LEU A 85 -43.00 -39.98 29.09
CA LEU A 85 -42.40 -40.63 27.92
C LEU A 85 -41.82 -39.63 26.92
N GLN A 86 -42.50 -38.49 26.69
CA GLN A 86 -41.98 -37.41 25.86
C GLN A 86 -40.70 -36.80 26.44
N LEU A 87 -40.69 -36.48 27.73
CA LEU A 87 -39.51 -35.95 28.42
C LEU A 87 -38.34 -36.94 28.37
N GLU A 88 -38.58 -38.23 28.59
CA GLU A 88 -37.53 -39.26 28.47
C GLU A 88 -36.96 -39.35 27.05
N GLN A 89 -37.81 -39.20 26.03
CA GLN A 89 -37.36 -39.17 24.63
C GLN A 89 -36.55 -37.89 24.33
N GLU A 90 -37.01 -36.74 24.82
CA GLU A 90 -36.32 -35.46 24.70
C GLU A 90 -34.96 -35.48 25.42
N GLU A 91 -34.88 -36.07 26.62
CA GLU A 91 -33.63 -36.22 27.36
C GLU A 91 -32.65 -37.15 26.64
N LYS A 92 -33.12 -38.28 26.11
CA LYS A 92 -32.30 -39.19 25.28
C LYS A 92 -31.77 -38.47 24.05
N LEU A 93 -32.64 -37.74 23.35
CA LEU A 93 -32.26 -36.94 22.19
C LEU A 93 -31.26 -35.85 22.57
N ALA A 94 -31.47 -35.14 23.68
CA ALA A 94 -30.56 -34.11 24.17
C ALA A 94 -29.19 -34.69 24.54
N MET A 95 -29.15 -35.87 25.16
CA MET A 95 -27.90 -36.58 25.46
C MET A 95 -27.18 -37.02 24.19
N GLU A 96 -27.88 -37.55 23.20
CA GLU A 96 -27.29 -37.93 21.92
C GLU A 96 -26.76 -36.70 21.16
N LEU A 97 -27.52 -35.62 21.11
CA LEU A 97 -27.08 -34.34 20.54
C LEU A 97 -25.87 -33.77 21.28
N ALA A 98 -25.83 -33.88 22.61
CA ALA A 98 -24.68 -33.45 23.41
C ALA A 98 -23.43 -34.31 23.12
N LYS A 99 -23.59 -35.62 22.97
CA LYS A 99 -22.49 -36.53 22.57
C LYS A 99 -21.96 -36.18 21.18
N LEU A 100 -22.84 -36.02 20.20
CA LEU A 100 -22.46 -35.62 18.84
C LEU A 100 -21.73 -34.27 18.82
N LYS A 101 -22.22 -33.27 19.57
CA LYS A 101 -21.53 -31.98 19.73
C LYS A 101 -20.18 -32.11 20.41
N HIS A 102 -20.07 -32.97 21.41
CA HIS A 102 -18.80 -33.18 22.10
C HIS A 102 -17.77 -33.87 21.19
N GLU A 103 -18.20 -34.88 20.42
CA GLU A 103 -17.38 -35.56 19.42
C GLU A 103 -16.93 -34.58 18.32
N SER A 104 -17.83 -33.75 17.79
CA SER A 104 -17.47 -32.74 16.80
C SER A 104 -16.46 -31.72 17.35
N LEU A 105 -16.65 -31.24 18.59
CA LEU A 105 -15.70 -30.33 19.23
C LEU A 105 -14.34 -30.99 19.49
N LYS A 106 -14.33 -32.26 19.90
CA LYS A 106 -13.09 -33.03 20.09
C LYS A 106 -12.34 -33.15 18.77
N ASP A 107 -13.03 -33.46 17.68
CA ASP A 107 -12.45 -33.56 16.35
C ASP A 107 -11.93 -32.22 15.85
N GLU A 108 -12.69 -31.13 16.05
CA GLU A 108 -12.24 -29.77 15.72
C GLU A 108 -11.00 -29.37 16.51
N LYS A 109 -10.96 -29.66 17.82
CA LYS A 109 -9.81 -29.36 18.68
C LYS A 109 -8.59 -30.19 18.30
N MET A 110 -8.79 -31.47 17.96
CA MET A 110 -7.73 -32.33 17.42
C MET A 110 -7.20 -31.76 16.10
N ARG A 111 -8.08 -31.35 15.17
CA ARG A 111 -7.69 -30.72 13.90
C ARG A 111 -6.97 -29.39 14.13
N GLN A 112 -7.39 -28.57 15.09
CA GLN A 112 -6.70 -27.34 15.49
C GLN A 112 -5.27 -27.65 15.97
N GLN A 113 -5.09 -28.63 16.85
CA GLN A 113 -3.75 -29.05 17.28
C GLN A 113 -2.88 -29.53 16.11
N VAL A 114 -3.46 -30.28 15.16
CA VAL A 114 -2.73 -30.71 13.95
C VAL A 114 -2.35 -29.53 13.07
N ARG A 115 -3.23 -28.54 12.86
CA ARG A 115 -2.93 -27.31 12.11
C ARG A 115 -1.78 -26.52 12.75
N GLU A 116 -1.82 -26.36 14.07
CA GLU A 116 -0.81 -25.61 14.82
C GLU A 116 0.54 -26.34 14.83
N ASN A 117 0.55 -27.66 15.01
CA ASN A 117 1.77 -28.45 15.17
C ASN A 117 2.41 -28.89 13.85
N SER A 118 1.62 -29.06 12.78
CA SER A 118 2.14 -29.50 11.49
C SER A 118 2.89 -28.38 10.77
N ILE A 119 4.13 -28.69 10.36
CA ILE A 119 4.97 -27.75 9.61
C ILE A 119 4.40 -27.53 8.20
N GLU A 120 3.87 -28.58 7.57
CA GLU A 120 3.36 -28.53 6.20
C GLU A 120 2.17 -27.57 6.05
N LEU A 121 1.19 -27.62 6.96
CA LEU A 121 0.03 -26.72 6.91
C LEU A 121 0.45 -25.28 7.20
N ARG A 122 1.38 -25.07 8.13
CA ARG A 122 1.92 -23.74 8.42
C ARG A 122 2.67 -23.14 7.23
N GLU A 123 3.45 -23.94 6.51
CA GLU A 123 4.12 -23.50 5.29
C GLU A 123 3.13 -23.21 4.16
N LEU A 124 2.11 -24.04 4.01
CA LEU A 124 1.02 -23.78 3.06
C LEU A 124 0.31 -22.47 3.39
N GLU A 125 -0.08 -22.25 4.64
CA GLU A 125 -0.69 -21.00 5.09
C GLU A 125 0.22 -19.80 4.83
N LYS A 126 1.53 -19.90 5.08
CA LYS A 126 2.49 -18.82 4.76
C LYS A 126 2.51 -18.54 3.27
N LYS A 127 2.52 -19.57 2.41
CA LYS A 127 2.46 -19.43 0.95
C LYS A 127 1.13 -18.78 0.50
N LEU A 128 0.01 -19.16 1.10
CA LEU A 128 -1.30 -18.57 0.81
C LEU A 128 -1.39 -17.11 1.27
N LYS A 129 -0.88 -16.79 2.47
CA LYS A 129 -0.78 -15.39 2.95
C LYS A 129 0.09 -14.55 2.01
N ALA A 130 1.24 -15.07 1.59
CA ALA A 130 2.09 -14.39 0.60
C ALA A 130 1.37 -14.17 -0.74
N ALA A 131 0.56 -15.13 -1.19
CA ALA A 131 -0.27 -14.99 -2.38
C ALA A 131 -1.31 -13.86 -2.25
N TYR A 132 -1.96 -13.74 -1.08
CA TYR A 132 -2.86 -12.61 -0.81
C TYR A 132 -2.12 -11.27 -0.84
N MET A 133 -0.96 -11.17 -0.18
CA MET A 133 -0.14 -9.97 -0.22
C MET A 133 0.28 -9.60 -1.66
N ASN A 134 0.60 -10.60 -2.49
CA ASN A 134 0.94 -10.37 -3.90
C ASN A 134 -0.27 -9.90 -4.71
N LYS A 135 -1.46 -10.45 -4.45
CA LYS A 135 -2.72 -10.00 -5.08
C LYS A 135 -3.03 -8.55 -4.71
N GLU A 136 -2.90 -8.20 -3.44
CA GLU A 136 -3.08 -6.82 -2.96
C GLU A 136 -2.04 -5.87 -3.56
N ARG A 137 -0.77 -6.28 -3.61
CA ARG A 137 0.29 -5.50 -4.25
C ARG A 137 0.01 -5.26 -5.73
N ALA A 138 -0.48 -6.27 -6.45
CA ALA A 138 -0.85 -6.12 -7.86
C ALA A 138 -2.02 -5.13 -8.03
N ALA A 139 -3.02 -5.18 -7.14
CA ALA A 139 -4.11 -4.20 -7.12
C ALA A 139 -3.59 -2.77 -6.86
N GLN A 140 -2.68 -2.59 -5.90
CA GLN A 140 -2.05 -1.30 -5.60
C GLN A 140 -1.22 -0.77 -6.78
N ILE A 141 -0.49 -1.63 -7.50
CA ILE A 141 0.26 -1.22 -8.69
C ILE A 141 -0.71 -0.77 -9.78
N ALA A 142 -1.78 -1.53 -10.03
CA ALA A 142 -2.81 -1.16 -11.00
C ALA A 142 -3.49 0.17 -10.65
N GLU A 143 -3.80 0.39 -9.37
CA GLU A 143 -4.34 1.66 -8.87
C GLU A 143 -3.35 2.81 -9.07
N LYS A 144 -2.08 2.62 -8.69
CA LYS A 144 -1.04 3.62 -8.88
C LYS A 144 -0.83 3.96 -10.36
N ASP A 145 -0.85 2.96 -11.23
CA ASP A 145 -0.72 3.19 -12.67
C ASP A 145 -1.95 3.88 -13.25
N ALA A 146 -3.16 3.55 -12.80
CA ALA A 146 -4.36 4.31 -13.16
C ALA A 146 -4.27 5.78 -12.74
N ILE A 147 -3.80 6.05 -11.51
CA ILE A 147 -3.55 7.42 -11.03
C ILE A 147 -2.52 8.15 -11.90
N LYS A 148 -1.42 7.48 -12.29
CA LYS A 148 -0.43 8.08 -13.19
C LYS A 148 -1.03 8.40 -14.56
N TYR A 149 -1.84 7.51 -15.12
CA TYR A 149 -2.52 7.77 -16.40
C TYR A 149 -3.46 8.96 -16.30
N GLU A 150 -4.20 9.11 -15.19
CA GLU A 150 -5.01 10.30 -14.93
C GLU A 150 -4.17 11.57 -14.80
N GLN A 151 -3.03 11.51 -14.09
CA GLN A 151 -2.10 12.64 -13.96
C GLN A 151 -1.54 13.04 -15.32
N MET A 152 -1.06 12.10 -16.12
CA MET A 152 -0.58 12.36 -17.48
C MET A 152 -1.66 13.00 -18.35
N LYS A 153 -2.92 12.57 -18.21
CA LYS A 153 -4.05 13.19 -18.92
C LYS A 153 -4.26 14.64 -18.48
N ARG A 154 -4.24 14.92 -17.17
CA ARG A 154 -4.36 16.29 -16.63
C ARG A 154 -3.19 17.18 -17.07
N ASP A 155 -1.97 16.68 -16.99
CA ASP A 155 -0.77 17.43 -17.40
C ASP A 155 -0.80 17.73 -18.91
N ALA A 156 -1.26 16.79 -19.74
CA ALA A 156 -1.46 17.01 -21.16
C ALA A 156 -2.54 18.06 -21.44
N GLU A 157 -3.63 18.07 -20.67
CA GLU A 157 -4.68 19.11 -20.75
C GLU A 157 -4.12 20.49 -20.34
N ILE A 158 -3.36 20.57 -19.25
CA ILE A 158 -2.68 21.81 -18.81
C ILE A 158 -1.71 22.29 -19.88
N ALA A 159 -0.87 21.41 -20.43
CA ALA A 159 0.08 21.76 -21.48
C ALA A 159 -0.63 22.31 -22.74
N ARG A 160 -1.76 21.71 -23.13
CA ARG A 160 -2.59 22.25 -24.22
C ARG A 160 -3.08 23.66 -23.91
N THR A 161 -3.64 23.89 -22.72
CA THR A 161 -4.10 25.25 -22.35
C THR A 161 -2.97 26.26 -22.30
N MET A 162 -1.78 25.87 -21.81
CA MET A 162 -0.61 26.75 -21.80
C MET A 162 -0.10 27.06 -23.21
N MET A 163 -0.10 26.08 -24.11
CA MET A 163 0.25 26.30 -25.52
C MET A 163 -0.74 27.25 -26.19
N GLU A 164 -2.05 27.08 -25.97
CA GLU A 164 -3.08 27.98 -26.50
C GLU A 164 -2.90 29.41 -26.00
N GLU A 165 -2.63 29.60 -24.71
CA GLU A 165 -2.35 30.93 -24.14
C GLU A 165 -1.04 31.52 -24.67
N HIS A 166 0.03 30.72 -24.79
CA HIS A 166 1.29 31.17 -25.38
C HIS A 166 1.11 31.58 -26.84
N GLU A 167 0.33 30.83 -27.62
CA GLU A 167 0.00 31.20 -29.01
C GLU A 167 -0.80 32.51 -29.08
N ARG A 168 -1.70 32.78 -28.14
CA ARG A 168 -2.42 34.06 -28.04
C ARG A 168 -1.45 35.21 -27.80
N VAL A 169 -0.55 35.07 -26.82
CA VAL A 169 0.46 36.09 -26.51
C VAL A 169 1.37 36.34 -27.71
N MET A 170 1.85 35.29 -28.39
CA MET A 170 2.70 35.44 -29.58
C MET A 170 1.97 36.16 -30.73
N LYS A 171 0.67 35.89 -30.93
CA LYS A 171 -0.13 36.61 -31.93
C LYS A 171 -0.27 38.09 -31.58
N GLU A 172 -0.45 38.43 -30.31
CA GLU A 172 -0.51 39.82 -29.85
C GLU A 172 0.83 40.54 -29.99
N GLU A 173 1.95 39.90 -29.63
CA GLU A 173 3.30 40.44 -29.81
C GLU A 173 3.62 40.66 -31.28
N ASN A 174 3.36 39.67 -32.15
CA ASN A 174 3.54 39.81 -33.59
C ASN A 174 2.69 40.96 -34.15
N ALA A 175 1.43 41.08 -33.73
CA ALA A 175 0.57 42.19 -34.16
C ALA A 175 1.08 43.57 -33.66
N ALA A 176 1.67 43.63 -32.47
CA ALA A 176 2.30 44.85 -31.95
C ALA A 176 3.60 45.19 -32.71
N GLU A 177 4.42 44.20 -33.03
CA GLU A 177 5.61 44.33 -33.86
C GLU A 177 5.26 44.83 -35.26
N ASP A 178 4.23 44.26 -35.89
CA ASP A 178 3.71 44.71 -37.18
C ASP A 178 3.25 46.17 -37.15
N ARG A 179 2.60 46.60 -36.07
CA ARG A 179 2.22 48.02 -35.89
C ARG A 179 3.46 48.91 -35.80
N ARG A 180 4.48 48.51 -35.02
CA ARG A 180 5.75 49.26 -34.92
C ARG A 180 6.46 49.32 -36.27
N ASN A 181 6.48 48.22 -37.01
CA ASN A 181 7.10 48.15 -38.34
C ASN A 181 6.37 49.03 -39.35
N LYS A 182 5.03 49.08 -39.31
CA LYS A 182 4.24 50.02 -40.13
C LYS A 182 4.58 51.48 -39.82
N VAL A 183 4.70 51.85 -38.54
CA VAL A 183 5.10 53.21 -38.14
C VAL A 183 6.52 53.54 -38.61
N LYS A 184 7.48 52.61 -38.46
CA LYS A 184 8.85 52.77 -38.98
C LYS A 184 8.89 52.94 -40.50
N ALA A 185 8.07 52.17 -41.23
CA ALA A 185 7.96 52.28 -42.67
C ALA A 185 7.39 53.64 -43.10
N GLN A 186 6.33 54.12 -42.42
CA GLN A 186 5.79 55.46 -42.66
C GLN A 186 6.83 56.55 -42.38
N TYR A 187 7.55 56.44 -41.27
CA TYR A 187 8.64 57.37 -40.94
C TYR A 187 9.76 57.36 -41.98
N SER A 188 10.11 56.19 -42.51
CA SER A 188 11.12 56.05 -43.57
C SER A 188 10.66 56.70 -44.88
N LEU A 189 9.39 56.50 -45.26
CA LEU A 189 8.79 57.16 -46.42
C LEU A 189 8.75 58.70 -46.28
N ASP A 190 8.48 59.20 -45.07
CA ASP A 190 8.49 60.64 -44.82
C ASP A 190 9.91 61.23 -44.87
N LEU A 191 10.92 60.49 -44.41
CA LEU A 191 12.34 60.86 -44.58
C LEU A 191 12.76 60.87 -46.05
N GLU A 192 12.35 59.87 -46.84
CA GLU A 192 12.61 59.83 -48.28
C GLU A 192 12.01 61.06 -48.97
N LYS A 193 10.76 61.44 -48.65
CA LYS A 193 10.15 62.67 -49.19
C LYS A 193 10.92 63.94 -48.80
N GLN A 194 11.44 64.01 -47.58
CA GLN A 194 12.26 65.15 -47.15
C GLN A 194 13.58 65.23 -47.94
N LEU A 195 14.20 64.08 -48.24
CA LEU A 195 15.39 64.01 -49.07
C LEU A 195 15.10 64.41 -50.51
N GLU A 196 14.00 63.91 -51.09
CA GLU A 196 13.53 64.30 -52.43
C GLU A 196 13.27 65.81 -52.51
N GLU A 197 12.63 66.41 -51.50
CA GLU A 197 12.43 67.86 -51.43
C GLU A 197 13.75 68.63 -51.31
N GLN A 198 14.73 68.13 -50.56
CA GLN A 198 16.06 68.74 -50.48
C GLN A 198 16.82 68.65 -51.81
N GLU A 199 16.73 67.52 -52.51
CA GLU A 199 17.31 67.35 -53.84
C GLU A 199 16.65 68.27 -54.86
N ARG A 200 15.33 68.41 -54.82
CA ARG A 200 14.60 69.35 -55.68
C ARG A 200 15.02 70.79 -55.43
N LYS A 201 15.16 71.21 -54.16
CA LYS A 201 15.69 72.53 -53.79
C LYS A 201 17.12 72.75 -54.29
N LYS A 202 17.98 71.72 -54.26
CA LYS A 202 19.33 71.78 -54.84
C LYS A 202 19.30 71.95 -56.36
N GLN A 203 18.39 71.25 -57.04
CA GLN A 203 18.19 71.40 -58.50
C GLN A 203 17.69 72.81 -58.85
N GLU A 204 16.69 73.32 -58.14
CA GLU A 204 16.17 74.69 -58.31
C GLU A 204 17.27 75.74 -58.06
N ALA A 205 18.10 75.57 -57.02
CA ALA A 205 19.25 76.44 -56.74
C ALA A 205 20.34 76.35 -57.83
N TYR A 206 20.59 75.15 -58.36
CA TYR A 206 21.55 74.96 -59.45
C TYR A 206 21.08 75.62 -60.75
N GLU A 207 19.79 75.55 -61.07
CA GLU A 207 19.20 76.26 -62.21
C GLU A 207 19.28 77.78 -62.06
N GLN A 208 19.07 78.30 -60.85
CA GLN A 208 19.26 79.73 -60.55
C GLN A 208 20.73 80.13 -60.73
N LEU A 209 21.68 79.35 -60.21
CA LEU A 209 23.11 79.59 -60.38
C LEU A 209 23.52 79.56 -61.86
N LEU A 210 22.94 78.68 -62.68
CA LEU A 210 23.20 78.63 -64.11
C LEU A 210 22.67 79.88 -64.84
N LYS A 211 21.47 80.37 -64.45
CA LYS A 211 20.91 81.62 -64.97
C LYS A 211 21.78 82.83 -64.57
N GLU A 212 22.24 82.87 -63.32
CA GLU A 212 23.16 83.90 -62.84
C GLU A 212 24.50 83.84 -63.58
N LYS A 213 25.06 82.65 -63.80
CA LYS A 213 26.29 82.47 -64.58
C LYS A 213 26.13 83.01 -66.00
N LEU A 214 25.04 82.67 -66.70
CA LEU A 214 24.77 83.20 -68.05
C LEU A 214 24.64 84.73 -68.05
N MET A 215 24.00 85.31 -67.04
CA MET A 215 23.88 86.76 -66.88
C MET A 215 25.24 87.41 -66.58
N ILE A 216 26.08 86.77 -65.76
CA ILE A 216 27.45 87.21 -65.49
C ILE A 216 28.30 87.12 -66.76
N ASP A 217 28.20 86.04 -67.54
CA ASP A 217 28.91 85.88 -68.81
C ASP A 217 28.50 86.97 -69.82
N GLU A 218 27.23 87.40 -69.85
CA GLU A 218 26.78 88.55 -70.64
C GLU A 218 27.36 89.89 -70.14
N ILE A 219 27.45 90.10 -68.82
CA ILE A 219 28.09 91.27 -68.23
C ILE A 219 29.58 91.29 -68.56
N VAL A 220 30.27 90.17 -68.41
CA VAL A 220 31.70 90.03 -68.74
C VAL A 220 31.93 90.28 -70.24
N ARG A 221 31.02 89.83 -71.12
CA ARG A 221 31.09 90.14 -72.56
C ARG A 221 30.96 91.65 -72.83
N LYS A 222 30.02 92.32 -72.17
CA LYS A 222 29.84 93.79 -72.26
C LYS A 222 31.07 94.53 -71.71
N ILE A 223 31.65 94.08 -70.60
CA ILE A 223 32.90 94.63 -70.07
C ILE A 223 34.04 94.44 -71.06
N TYR A 224 34.16 93.28 -71.71
CA TYR A 224 35.19 93.05 -72.73
C TYR A 224 35.04 93.96 -73.95
N GLU A 225 33.79 94.22 -74.38
CA GLU A 225 33.48 95.15 -75.48
C GLU A 225 33.81 96.61 -75.10
N GLU A 226 33.48 97.03 -73.87
CA GLU A 226 33.85 98.35 -73.33
C GLU A 226 35.37 98.49 -73.14
N ASP A 227 36.06 97.48 -72.62
CA ASP A 227 37.52 97.44 -72.43
C ASP A 227 38.28 97.46 -73.77
N GLN A 228 37.72 96.90 -74.84
CA GLN A 228 38.31 96.97 -76.19
C GLN A 228 38.25 98.41 -76.73
N LEU A 229 37.12 99.10 -76.52
CA LEU A 229 36.97 100.52 -76.87
C LEU A 229 37.89 101.40 -76.01
N GLU A 230 37.99 101.11 -74.72
CA GLU A 230 38.86 101.84 -73.80
C GLU A 230 40.36 101.59 -74.10
N ARG A 231 40.74 100.37 -74.54
CA ARG A 231 42.12 100.05 -74.98
C ARG A 231 42.53 100.81 -76.23
N GLN A 232 41.62 101.03 -77.18
CA GLN A 232 41.92 101.84 -78.37
C GLN A 232 42.16 103.31 -77.99
N GLN A 233 41.34 103.86 -77.09
CA GLN A 233 41.53 105.21 -76.55
C GLN A 233 42.78 105.32 -75.66
N LYS A 234 43.13 104.27 -74.92
CA LYS A 234 44.37 104.19 -74.13
C LYS A 234 45.60 104.06 -75.02
N LEU A 235 45.57 103.33 -76.15
CA LEU A 235 46.69 103.24 -77.09
C LEU A 235 47.07 104.60 -77.70
N GLU A 236 46.07 105.43 -78.01
CA GLU A 236 46.28 106.80 -78.48
C GLU A 236 46.90 107.70 -77.40
N LYS A 237 46.43 107.57 -76.15
CA LYS A 237 47.02 108.27 -74.99
C LYS A 237 48.40 107.71 -74.61
N MET A 238 48.63 106.42 -74.81
CA MET A 238 49.86 105.71 -74.48
C MET A 238 50.98 106.01 -75.47
N ASN A 239 50.68 106.24 -76.75
CA ASN A 239 51.71 106.72 -77.70
C ASN A 239 52.19 108.14 -77.37
N ALA A 240 51.34 108.96 -76.76
CA ALA A 240 51.71 110.30 -76.25
C ALA A 240 52.50 110.20 -74.94
N THR A 241 52.14 109.32 -74.01
CA THR A 241 52.87 109.13 -72.74
C THR A 241 54.13 108.25 -72.87
N ARG A 242 54.23 107.36 -73.87
CA ARG A 242 55.41 106.51 -74.12
C ARG A 242 56.67 107.31 -74.45
N LYS A 243 56.51 108.45 -75.14
CA LYS A 243 57.61 109.42 -75.35
C LYS A 243 58.08 110.06 -74.04
N TYR A 244 57.15 110.32 -73.11
CA TYR A 244 57.46 110.82 -71.76
C TYR A 244 57.96 109.73 -70.78
N ILE A 245 57.59 108.46 -70.99
CA ILE A 245 57.96 107.33 -70.12
C ILE A 245 59.31 106.74 -70.49
N GLU A 246 59.77 106.80 -71.75
CA GLU A 246 61.15 106.42 -72.11
C GLU A 246 62.20 107.33 -71.43
N GLU A 247 61.84 108.58 -71.14
CA GLU A 247 62.66 109.51 -70.36
C GLU A 247 62.62 109.18 -68.86
N PHE A 248 61.45 108.79 -68.33
CA PHE A 248 61.26 108.41 -66.92
C PHE A 248 61.81 107.01 -66.56
N GLN A 249 61.86 106.07 -67.51
CA GLN A 249 62.34 104.69 -67.27
C GLN A 249 63.85 104.60 -67.04
N LYS A 250 64.64 105.57 -67.50
CA LYS A 250 66.08 105.67 -67.16
C LYS A 250 66.32 106.01 -65.69
N GLU A 251 65.36 106.66 -65.03
CA GLU A 251 65.43 107.02 -63.61
C GLU A 251 64.92 105.90 -62.68
N GLN A 252 63.99 105.06 -63.16
CA GLN A 252 63.44 103.95 -62.37
C GLN A 252 64.33 102.70 -62.28
N THR A 253 65.26 102.45 -63.21
CA THR A 253 66.17 101.29 -63.13
C THR A 253 67.08 101.34 -61.90
N ILE A 254 67.35 102.55 -61.38
CA ILE A 254 68.13 102.79 -60.17
C ILE A 254 67.33 102.43 -58.90
N TRP A 255 65.99 102.54 -58.94
CA TRP A 255 65.11 102.26 -57.80
C TRP A 255 64.82 100.76 -57.61
N ARG A 256 64.79 99.97 -58.69
CA ARG A 256 64.47 98.53 -58.64
C ARG A 256 65.57 97.66 -58.04
N ASN A 257 66.82 98.11 -58.05
CA ASN A 257 67.92 97.37 -57.42
C ASN A 257 67.86 97.46 -55.88
N LYS A 258 67.33 98.55 -55.32
CA LYS A 258 67.18 98.74 -53.86
C LYS A 258 66.10 97.89 -53.21
N LYS A 259 65.07 97.49 -53.96
CA LYS A 259 63.89 96.77 -53.42
C LYS A 259 64.03 95.25 -53.43
N ARG A 260 65.09 94.73 -54.07
CA ARG A 260 65.39 93.30 -54.16
C ARG A 260 66.14 92.79 -52.92
N GLU A 261 66.90 93.66 -52.24
CA GLU A 261 67.60 93.36 -50.98
C GLU A 261 66.62 93.20 -49.79
N GLU A 262 65.49 93.92 -49.78
CA GLU A 262 64.50 93.84 -48.68
C GLU A 262 63.70 92.52 -48.68
N MET A 263 63.54 91.86 -49.84
CA MET A 263 62.80 90.59 -49.97
C MET A 263 63.60 89.36 -49.50
N GLU A 264 64.93 89.44 -49.44
CA GLU A 264 65.79 88.34 -49.00
C GLU A 264 65.82 88.20 -47.46
N GLU A 265 65.48 89.25 -46.72
CA GLU A 265 65.38 89.24 -45.26
C GLU A 265 64.07 88.65 -44.74
N GLU A 266 62.96 88.79 -45.47
CA GLU A 266 61.66 88.23 -45.08
C GLU A 266 61.58 86.70 -45.26
N ASN A 267 62.28 86.15 -46.25
CA ASN A 267 62.37 84.70 -46.46
C ASN A 267 63.14 83.95 -45.36
N ARG A 268 63.98 84.63 -44.57
CA ARG A 268 64.69 84.00 -43.43
C ARG A 268 63.77 83.73 -42.24
N LYS A 269 62.74 84.55 -42.01
CA LYS A 269 61.80 84.41 -40.89
C LYS A 269 60.78 83.28 -41.08
N ILE A 270 60.52 82.88 -42.33
CA ILE A 270 59.57 81.79 -42.66
C ILE A 270 60.17 80.41 -42.32
N LEU A 271 61.49 80.24 -42.44
CA LEU A 271 62.20 78.99 -42.11
C LEU A 271 62.24 78.69 -40.60
N GLU A 272 62.32 79.71 -39.76
CA GLU A 272 62.37 79.56 -38.29
C GLU A 272 61.03 79.09 -37.70
N PHE A 273 59.91 79.47 -38.31
CA PHE A 273 58.57 79.07 -37.85
C PHE A 273 58.27 77.60 -38.14
N ALA A 274 58.80 77.04 -39.23
CA ALA A 274 58.61 75.63 -39.60
C ALA A 274 59.33 74.66 -38.63
N ASN A 275 60.55 75.00 -38.19
CA ASN A 275 61.31 74.20 -37.22
C ASN A 275 60.64 74.15 -35.83
N MET A 276 59.90 75.19 -35.44
CA MET A 276 59.23 75.28 -34.14
C MET A 276 57.92 74.46 -34.04
N GLN A 277 57.38 73.97 -35.16
CA GLN A 277 56.21 73.07 -35.16
C GLN A 277 56.62 71.60 -35.04
N GLN A 278 57.70 71.18 -35.72
CA GLN A 278 58.20 69.81 -35.66
C GLN A 278 58.66 69.41 -34.25
N GLN A 279 59.32 70.31 -33.52
CA GLN A 279 59.74 70.06 -32.12
C GLN A 279 58.57 69.94 -31.13
N ARG A 280 57.37 70.47 -31.45
CA ARG A 280 56.18 70.34 -30.59
C ARG A 280 55.45 69.01 -30.78
N GLU A 281 55.48 68.45 -31.98
CA GLU A 281 54.94 67.12 -32.24
C GLU A 281 55.81 66.02 -31.61
N GLU A 282 57.14 66.13 -31.73
CA GLU A 282 58.08 65.19 -31.09
C GLU A 282 57.92 65.15 -29.56
N HIS A 283 57.72 66.32 -28.93
CA HIS A 283 57.52 66.40 -27.47
C HIS A 283 56.15 65.86 -27.01
N ARG A 284 55.15 65.83 -27.91
CA ARG A 284 53.84 65.20 -27.67
C ARG A 284 53.93 63.68 -27.77
N MET A 285 54.63 63.17 -28.79
CA MET A 285 54.81 61.72 -28.99
C MET A 285 55.64 61.08 -27.88
N ALA A 286 56.67 61.78 -27.36
CA ALA A 286 57.47 61.31 -26.23
C ALA A 286 56.66 61.16 -24.91
N LYS A 287 55.71 62.07 -24.64
CA LYS A 287 54.84 61.99 -23.45
C LYS A 287 53.79 60.86 -23.53
N VAL A 288 53.38 60.48 -24.73
CA VAL A 288 52.45 59.35 -24.93
C VAL A 288 53.16 58.03 -24.63
N GLN A 289 54.40 57.87 -25.12
CA GLN A 289 55.21 56.68 -24.87
C GLN A 289 55.54 56.49 -23.38
N GLU A 290 55.90 57.56 -22.65
CA GLU A 290 56.17 57.48 -21.21
C GLU A 290 54.93 57.07 -20.38
N ASN A 291 53.72 57.48 -20.82
CA ASN A 291 52.47 57.09 -20.17
C ASN A 291 52.05 55.64 -20.50
N GLU A 292 52.34 55.16 -21.71
CA GLU A 292 52.12 53.76 -22.09
C GLU A 292 53.06 52.81 -21.34
N GLU A 293 54.32 53.20 -21.16
CA GLU A 293 55.29 52.43 -20.34
C GLU A 293 54.87 52.35 -18.87
N LYS A 294 54.40 53.45 -18.28
CA LYS A 294 53.85 53.44 -16.90
C LYS A 294 52.59 52.58 -16.79
N ARG A 295 51.73 52.57 -17.83
CA ARG A 295 50.54 51.71 -17.88
C ARG A 295 50.91 50.23 -17.96
N LEU A 296 51.91 49.88 -18.78
CA LEU A 296 52.46 48.53 -18.89
C LEU A 296 53.11 48.07 -17.58
N GLN A 297 53.84 48.94 -16.88
CA GLN A 297 54.41 48.63 -15.56
C GLN A 297 53.31 48.36 -14.50
N LEU A 298 52.23 49.15 -14.50
CA LEU A 298 51.09 48.93 -13.60
C LEU A 298 50.35 47.62 -13.93
N GLN A 299 50.16 47.33 -15.22
CA GLN A 299 49.53 46.11 -15.69
C GLN A 299 50.37 44.87 -15.31
N ASN A 300 51.69 44.94 -15.49
CA ASN A 300 52.63 43.89 -15.10
C ASN A 300 52.64 43.65 -13.58
N ALA A 301 52.61 44.72 -12.78
CA ALA A 301 52.52 44.61 -11.31
C ALA A 301 51.18 43.99 -10.85
N LEU A 302 50.07 44.29 -11.55
CA LEU A 302 48.77 43.67 -11.28
C LEU A 302 48.76 42.19 -11.67
N THR A 303 49.35 41.81 -12.80
CA THR A 303 49.46 40.40 -13.19
C THR A 303 50.36 39.60 -12.25
N GLN A 304 51.45 40.19 -11.73
CA GLN A 304 52.31 39.53 -10.73
C GLN A 304 51.56 39.32 -9.42
N LYS A 305 50.81 40.32 -8.93
CA LYS A 305 49.97 40.17 -7.74
C LYS A 305 48.84 39.15 -7.95
N LEU A 306 48.25 39.09 -9.14
CA LEU A 306 47.22 38.09 -9.46
C LEU A 306 47.82 36.67 -9.48
N ALA A 307 49.02 36.50 -10.03
CA ALA A 307 49.73 35.23 -10.06
C ALA A 307 50.17 34.77 -8.66
N GLU A 308 50.61 35.69 -7.79
CA GLU A 308 50.92 35.40 -6.38
C GLU A 308 49.67 35.00 -5.59
N MET A 309 48.54 35.68 -5.81
CA MET A 309 47.26 35.32 -5.18
C MET A 309 46.72 33.97 -5.64
N LEU A 310 46.90 33.63 -6.93
CA LEU A 310 46.53 32.31 -7.45
C LEU A 310 47.43 31.21 -6.91
N ARG A 311 48.76 31.43 -6.83
CA ARG A 311 49.69 30.49 -6.18
C ARG A 311 49.34 30.27 -4.71
N GLN A 312 49.05 31.33 -3.95
CA GLN A 312 48.63 31.19 -2.55
C GLN A 312 47.32 30.41 -2.39
N ARG A 313 46.39 30.52 -3.35
CA ARG A 313 45.16 29.69 -3.36
C ARG A 313 45.47 28.24 -3.70
N GLU A 314 46.31 28.00 -4.70
CA GLU A 314 46.73 26.65 -5.09
C GLU A 314 47.49 25.96 -3.95
N ASP A 315 48.37 26.67 -3.24
CA ASP A 315 49.11 26.15 -2.07
C ASP A 315 48.15 25.81 -0.91
N LEU A 316 47.15 26.66 -0.64
CA LEU A 316 46.13 26.39 0.39
C LEU A 316 45.21 25.21 0.00
N GLU A 317 44.88 25.06 -1.28
CA GLU A 317 44.09 23.94 -1.79
C GLU A 317 44.90 22.63 -1.77
N GLN A 318 46.20 22.67 -2.07
CA GLN A 318 47.10 21.53 -1.92
C GLN A 318 47.19 21.08 -0.45
N VAL A 319 47.40 21.99 0.50
CA VAL A 319 47.43 21.66 1.93
C VAL A 319 46.09 21.07 2.41
N ARG A 320 44.96 21.55 1.89
CA ARG A 320 43.64 20.98 2.20
C ARG A 320 43.45 19.57 1.62
N GLN A 321 43.96 19.32 0.42
CA GLN A 321 43.92 18.00 -0.21
C GLN A 321 44.85 17.01 0.50
N GLU A 322 46.03 17.45 0.93
CA GLU A 322 46.98 16.66 1.73
C GLU A 322 46.39 16.27 3.09
N LEU A 323 45.79 17.22 3.82
CA LEU A 323 45.09 16.95 5.08
C LEU A 323 43.95 15.93 4.92
N TYR A 324 43.13 16.06 3.86
CA TYR A 324 42.06 15.09 3.59
C TYR A 324 42.61 13.69 3.29
N GLN A 325 43.71 13.60 2.53
CA GLN A 325 44.37 12.33 2.24
C GLN A 325 45.02 11.72 3.49
N GLU A 326 45.61 12.52 4.38
CA GLU A 326 46.15 12.07 5.66
C GLU A 326 45.06 11.59 6.61
N GLU A 327 43.91 12.29 6.71
CA GLU A 327 42.76 11.84 7.50
C GLU A 327 42.20 10.50 7.01
N GLN A 328 42.08 10.30 5.69
CA GLN A 328 41.66 9.02 5.12
C GLN A 328 42.70 7.92 5.39
N ALA A 329 43.99 8.23 5.30
CA ALA A 329 45.06 7.28 5.61
C ALA A 329 45.11 6.90 7.11
N GLU A 330 44.87 7.85 8.02
CA GLU A 330 44.71 7.64 9.45
C GLU A 330 43.53 6.72 9.76
N LEU A 331 42.37 6.98 9.16
CA LEU A 331 41.18 6.12 9.31
C LEU A 331 41.44 4.71 8.81
N TYR A 332 42.09 4.55 7.65
CA TYR A 332 42.44 3.24 7.12
C TYR A 332 43.45 2.51 8.02
N ARG A 333 44.46 3.21 8.57
CA ARG A 333 45.40 2.65 9.55
C ARG A 333 44.70 2.21 10.83
N ARG A 334 43.73 2.97 11.35
CA ARG A 334 42.92 2.57 12.53
C ARG A 334 42.10 1.33 12.25
N GLN A 335 41.41 1.27 11.10
CA GLN A 335 40.64 0.10 10.70
C GLN A 335 41.52 -1.15 10.52
N LEU A 336 42.74 -1.00 9.98
CA LEU A 336 43.70 -2.10 9.87
C LEU A 336 44.17 -2.58 11.26
N LYS A 337 44.43 -1.66 12.19
CA LYS A 337 44.80 -2.00 13.58
C LYS A 337 43.66 -2.72 14.29
N GLU A 338 42.41 -2.24 14.18
CA GLU A 338 41.24 -2.90 14.77
C GLU A 338 41.02 -4.30 14.19
N LYS A 339 41.13 -4.48 12.87
CA LYS A 339 41.04 -5.80 12.24
C LYS A 339 42.18 -6.73 12.69
N ALA A 340 43.38 -6.20 12.90
CA ALA A 340 44.51 -6.97 13.44
C ALA A 340 44.27 -7.37 14.91
N GLU A 341 43.74 -6.46 15.74
CA GLU A 341 43.37 -6.74 17.13
C GLU A 341 42.24 -7.76 17.24
N GLU A 342 41.22 -7.68 16.39
CA GLU A 342 40.15 -8.67 16.33
C GLU A 342 40.67 -10.06 15.95
N LYS A 343 41.59 -10.15 14.98
CA LYS A 343 42.25 -11.41 14.62
C LYS A 343 43.06 -11.95 15.80
N LEU A 344 43.79 -11.11 16.52
CA LEU A 344 44.56 -11.50 17.70
C LEU A 344 43.64 -11.96 18.85
N ARG A 345 42.52 -11.29 19.08
CA ARG A 345 41.49 -11.67 20.07
C ARG A 345 40.86 -13.01 19.72
N LYS A 346 40.53 -13.24 18.45
CA LYS A 346 40.00 -14.53 17.96
C LYS A 346 41.03 -15.66 18.14
N GLN A 347 42.30 -15.41 17.83
CA GLN A 347 43.36 -16.40 18.06
C GLN A 347 43.59 -16.71 19.55
N ARG A 348 43.52 -15.71 20.45
CA ARG A 348 43.61 -15.96 21.90
C ARG A 348 42.44 -16.77 22.42
N LYS A 349 41.21 -16.45 22.02
CA LYS A 349 40.01 -17.21 22.40
C LYS A 349 40.12 -18.67 21.94
N MET A 350 40.50 -18.90 20.69
CA MET A 350 40.71 -20.27 20.16
C MET A 350 41.79 -21.05 20.93
N LYS A 351 42.86 -20.39 21.40
CA LYS A 351 43.88 -21.04 22.25
C LYS A 351 43.35 -21.37 23.64
N GLN A 352 42.61 -20.45 24.25
CA GLN A 352 41.98 -20.66 25.56
C GLN A 352 40.96 -21.79 25.52
N ASP A 353 40.08 -21.81 24.51
CA ASP A 353 39.08 -22.87 24.33
C ASP A 353 39.75 -24.24 24.13
N PHE A 354 40.90 -24.31 23.44
CA PHE A 354 41.67 -25.54 23.27
C PHE A 354 42.33 -26.01 24.56
N GLU A 355 42.92 -25.09 25.34
CA GLU A 355 43.52 -25.39 26.65
C GLU A 355 42.46 -25.89 27.65
N GLU A 356 41.27 -25.29 27.67
CA GLU A 356 40.14 -25.72 28.50
C GLU A 356 39.61 -27.10 28.10
N GLN A 357 39.50 -27.40 26.81
CA GLN A 357 39.10 -28.74 26.33
C GLN A 357 40.10 -29.83 26.70
N MET A 358 41.40 -29.54 26.64
CA MET A 358 42.45 -30.50 27.01
C MET A 358 42.46 -30.77 28.51
N ALA A 359 42.29 -29.74 29.34
CA ALA A 359 42.18 -29.88 30.80
C ALA A 359 40.96 -30.72 31.22
N LEU A 360 39.79 -30.50 30.58
CA LEU A 360 38.59 -31.30 30.82
C LEU A 360 38.79 -32.77 30.43
N LYS A 361 39.50 -33.04 29.32
CA LYS A 361 39.78 -34.41 28.87
C LYS A 361 40.73 -35.15 29.81
N GLU A 362 41.73 -34.48 30.37
CA GLU A 362 42.65 -35.07 31.35
C GLU A 362 41.95 -35.44 32.67
N LEU A 363 41.03 -34.58 33.15
CA LEU A 363 40.23 -34.84 34.34
C LEU A 363 39.31 -36.07 34.17
N VAL A 364 38.68 -36.23 33.01
CA VAL A 364 37.84 -37.40 32.71
C VAL A 364 38.66 -38.68 32.69
N LEU A 365 39.86 -38.66 32.11
CA LEU A 365 40.74 -39.82 32.06
C LEU A 365 41.23 -40.24 33.46
N GLN A 366 41.46 -39.30 34.36
CA GLN A 366 41.84 -39.62 35.76
C GLN A 366 40.67 -40.28 36.51
N ALA A 367 39.46 -39.75 36.39
CA ALA A 367 38.27 -40.34 37.01
C ALA A 367 38.01 -41.80 36.54
N THR A 368 38.17 -42.07 35.24
CA THR A 368 37.98 -43.44 34.71
C THR A 368 38.98 -44.46 35.27
N LYS A 369 40.24 -44.05 35.54
CA LYS A 369 41.26 -44.95 36.12
C LYS A 369 40.96 -45.27 37.57
N GLU A 370 40.47 -44.29 38.33
CA GLU A 370 40.09 -44.48 39.74
C GLU A 370 38.90 -45.43 39.88
N GLU A 371 37.93 -45.36 38.96
CA GLU A 371 36.79 -46.28 38.89
C GLU A 371 37.22 -47.72 38.55
N GLU A 372 38.14 -47.90 37.60
CA GLU A 372 38.66 -49.22 37.22
C GLU A 372 39.46 -49.91 38.35
N GLU A 373 40.22 -49.15 39.13
CA GLU A 373 40.97 -49.68 40.27
C GLU A 373 40.07 -50.07 41.44
N ALA A 374 38.99 -49.30 41.69
CA ALA A 374 37.97 -49.65 42.66
C ALA A 374 37.26 -50.95 42.28
N PHE A 375 36.95 -51.13 40.99
CA PHE A 375 36.33 -52.35 40.49
C PHE A 375 37.24 -53.58 40.66
N ARG A 376 38.54 -53.48 40.32
CA ARG A 376 39.51 -54.59 40.49
C ARG A 376 39.66 -55.04 41.95
N LYS A 377 39.65 -54.10 42.91
CA LYS A 377 39.75 -54.41 44.35
C LYS A 377 38.52 -55.15 44.87
N THR A 378 37.32 -54.81 44.40
CA THR A 378 36.08 -55.50 44.81
C THR A 378 35.96 -56.91 44.23
N MET A 379 36.54 -57.17 43.05
CA MET A 379 36.49 -58.49 42.40
C MET A 379 37.47 -59.49 43.02
N LEU A 380 38.64 -59.04 43.48
CA LEU A 380 39.62 -59.87 44.19
C LEU A 380 39.17 -60.26 45.61
N ALA A 381 38.39 -59.41 46.29
CA ALA A 381 37.87 -59.69 47.63
C ALA A 381 36.79 -60.79 47.63
N LYS A 382 35.94 -60.84 46.58
CA LYS A 382 34.88 -61.85 46.44
C LYS A 382 35.42 -63.26 46.22
N LEU A 383 36.50 -63.39 45.44
CA LEU A 383 37.11 -64.69 45.13
C LEU A 383 37.80 -65.32 46.35
N ALA A 384 38.34 -64.50 47.27
CA ALA A 384 38.98 -64.99 48.49
C ALA A 384 37.98 -65.45 49.58
N GLU A 385 36.72 -65.02 49.51
CA GLU A 385 35.66 -65.43 50.44
C GLU A 385 35.04 -66.79 50.03
N ASP A 386 35.02 -67.10 48.74
CA ASP A 386 34.43 -68.33 48.20
C ASP A 386 35.35 -69.56 48.37
N ASP A 387 36.69 -69.40 48.33
CA ASP A 387 37.66 -70.51 48.51
C ASP A 387 37.74 -71.06 49.95
N ARG A 388 37.19 -70.36 50.95
CA ARG A 388 37.26 -70.74 52.38
C ARG A 388 36.09 -71.63 52.85
N ILE A 389 35.05 -71.77 52.04
CA ILE A 389 33.77 -72.43 52.41
C ILE A 389 33.53 -73.76 51.67
N GLU A 390 34.46 -74.22 50.83
CA GLU A 390 34.27 -75.39 49.96
C GLU A 390 34.53 -76.78 50.58
N LEU A 391 35.15 -76.91 51.77
CA LEU A 391 35.65 -78.22 52.26
C LEU A 391 34.73 -79.05 53.18
N MET A 392 33.45 -78.70 53.40
CA MET A 392 32.62 -79.40 54.42
C MET A 392 31.18 -79.79 54.02
N ASN A 393 30.70 -79.62 52.77
CA ASN A 393 29.27 -79.83 52.47
C ASN A 393 28.92 -80.56 51.15
N ALA A 394 29.72 -81.53 50.70
CA ALA A 394 29.57 -82.17 49.37
C ALA A 394 28.22 -82.87 49.08
N GLN A 395 27.43 -83.27 50.08
CA GLN A 395 26.15 -83.98 49.85
C GLN A 395 24.91 -83.08 50.00
N LYS A 396 24.95 -82.04 50.86
CA LYS A 396 23.94 -80.96 50.88
C LYS A 396 24.11 -80.01 49.68
N GLN A 397 25.34 -79.85 49.18
CA GLN A 397 25.63 -79.06 47.99
C GLN A 397 24.99 -79.64 46.74
N ARG A 398 24.98 -80.95 46.50
CA ARG A 398 24.33 -81.52 45.30
C ARG A 398 22.83 -81.28 45.23
N MET A 399 22.12 -81.42 46.35
CA MET A 399 20.67 -81.15 46.40
C MET A 399 20.37 -79.65 46.29
N LYS A 400 21.12 -78.80 47.01
CA LYS A 400 20.97 -77.33 46.89
C LYS A 400 21.42 -76.80 45.52
N GLN A 401 22.45 -77.36 44.89
CA GLN A 401 22.90 -76.99 43.54
C GLN A 401 21.86 -77.38 42.49
N LEU A 402 21.16 -78.51 42.63
CA LEU A 402 20.05 -78.86 41.75
C LEU A 402 18.86 -77.92 41.93
N GLU A 403 18.53 -77.56 43.17
CA GLU A 403 17.49 -76.57 43.48
C GLU A 403 17.87 -75.16 43.00
N HIS A 404 19.11 -74.72 43.23
CA HIS A 404 19.66 -73.46 42.74
C HIS A 404 19.77 -73.46 41.22
N ARG A 405 20.15 -74.57 40.59
CA ARG A 405 20.18 -74.70 39.12
C ARG A 405 18.78 -74.62 38.54
N ARG A 406 17.78 -75.30 39.13
CA ARG A 406 16.37 -75.16 38.74
C ARG A 406 15.83 -73.75 38.99
N ALA A 407 16.23 -73.11 40.09
CA ALA A 407 15.84 -71.72 40.39
C ALA A 407 16.51 -70.73 39.42
N VAL A 408 17.78 -70.93 39.06
CA VAL A 408 18.51 -70.12 38.07
C VAL A 408 17.96 -70.37 36.66
N GLU A 409 17.64 -71.60 36.30
CA GLU A 409 16.98 -71.93 35.03
C GLU A 409 15.60 -71.28 34.96
N LYS A 410 14.80 -71.32 36.04
CA LYS A 410 13.54 -70.55 36.14
C LYS A 410 13.75 -69.05 36.02
N LEU A 411 14.76 -68.48 36.68
CA LEU A 411 15.09 -67.05 36.57
C LEU A 411 15.55 -66.67 35.15
N ILE A 412 16.25 -67.58 34.45
CA ILE A 412 16.65 -67.39 33.05
C ILE A 412 15.43 -67.50 32.12
N GLU A 413 14.53 -68.45 32.34
CA GLU A 413 13.27 -68.59 31.60
C GLU A 413 12.34 -67.40 31.85
N GLU A 414 12.18 -66.96 33.10
CA GLU A 414 11.44 -65.75 33.47
C GLU A 414 12.06 -64.51 32.82
N ARG A 415 13.38 -64.35 32.83
CA ARG A 415 14.07 -63.24 32.13
C ARG A 415 13.89 -63.30 30.61
N ARG A 416 13.91 -64.50 30.00
CA ARG A 416 13.62 -64.68 28.57
C ARG A 416 12.16 -64.35 28.24
N ASN A 417 11.23 -64.79 29.07
CA ASN A 417 9.80 -64.49 28.92
C ASN A 417 9.52 -63.00 29.12
N GLN A 418 10.17 -62.35 30.07
CA GLN A 418 10.14 -60.89 30.26
C GLN A 418 10.68 -60.17 29.03
N PHE A 419 11.84 -60.57 28.51
CA PHE A 419 12.42 -59.98 27.30
C PHE A 419 11.50 -60.16 26.07
N LEU A 420 10.89 -61.33 25.88
CA LEU A 420 9.93 -61.56 24.80
C LEU A 420 8.67 -60.72 24.98
N ALA A 421 8.14 -60.61 26.20
CA ALA A 421 6.99 -59.78 26.52
C ALA A 421 7.28 -58.28 26.36
N ASP A 422 8.50 -57.83 26.68
CA ASP A 422 8.95 -56.45 26.45
C ASP A 422 9.09 -56.18 24.94
N LYS A 423 9.65 -57.11 24.16
CA LYS A 423 9.74 -57.00 22.70
C LYS A 423 8.38 -57.00 22.02
N GLN A 424 7.43 -57.80 22.50
CA GLN A 424 6.05 -57.78 22.01
C GLN A 424 5.38 -56.44 22.33
N ARG A 425 5.54 -55.93 23.56
CA ARG A 425 5.04 -54.60 23.94
C ARG A 425 5.65 -53.48 23.09
N GLU A 426 6.96 -53.49 22.85
CA GLU A 426 7.62 -52.53 21.96
C GLU A 426 7.06 -52.58 20.53
N LEU A 427 6.81 -53.77 19.99
CA LEU A 427 6.22 -53.93 18.65
C LEU A 427 4.78 -53.41 18.60
N GLU A 428 3.96 -53.70 19.61
CA GLU A 428 2.59 -53.20 19.72
C GLU A 428 2.55 -51.67 19.85
N GLU A 429 3.41 -51.10 20.69
CA GLU A 429 3.57 -49.65 20.83
C GLU A 429 4.01 -49.00 19.52
N TRP A 430 4.98 -49.61 18.82
CA TRP A 430 5.43 -49.14 17.51
C TRP A 430 4.31 -49.19 16.48
N GLN A 431 3.54 -50.27 16.40
CA GLN A 431 2.39 -50.38 15.49
C GLN A 431 1.31 -49.33 15.84
N LEU A 432 1.04 -49.10 17.13
CA LEU A 432 0.09 -48.09 17.57
C LEU A 432 0.55 -46.67 17.21
N GLN A 433 1.85 -46.38 17.38
CA GLN A 433 2.45 -45.12 16.94
C GLN A 433 2.34 -44.93 15.43
N GLN A 434 2.61 -45.98 14.63
CA GLN A 434 2.45 -45.95 13.18
C GLN A 434 1.00 -45.67 12.78
N ARG A 435 0.03 -46.33 13.41
CA ARG A 435 -1.40 -46.05 13.18
C ARG A 435 -1.77 -44.61 13.53
N ARG A 436 -1.31 -44.11 14.68
CA ARG A 436 -1.54 -42.72 15.10
C ARG A 436 -0.92 -41.72 14.11
N GLN A 437 0.30 -41.97 13.66
CA GLN A 437 0.96 -41.13 12.65
C GLN A 437 0.21 -41.14 11.31
N ARG A 438 -0.26 -42.31 10.85
CA ARG A 438 -1.11 -42.40 9.66
C ARG A 438 -2.38 -41.58 9.80
N CYS A 439 -3.12 -41.73 10.90
CA CYS A 439 -4.31 -40.92 11.15
C CYS A 439 -4.01 -39.42 11.16
N ILE A 440 -2.89 -39.00 11.77
CA ILE A 440 -2.46 -37.59 11.76
C ILE A 440 -2.14 -37.14 10.32
N ASN A 441 -1.45 -37.95 9.54
CA ASN A 441 -1.12 -37.64 8.15
C ASN A 441 -2.38 -37.53 7.28
N ASP A 442 -3.36 -38.43 7.45
CA ASP A 442 -4.64 -38.37 6.75
C ASP A 442 -5.38 -37.06 7.08
N ILE A 443 -5.40 -36.67 8.37
CA ILE A 443 -5.97 -35.37 8.80
C ILE A 443 -5.21 -34.19 8.18
N ILE A 444 -3.88 -34.26 8.09
CA ILE A 444 -3.07 -33.22 7.44
C ILE A 444 -3.44 -33.10 5.95
N GLU A 445 -3.59 -34.22 5.24
CA GLU A 445 -3.97 -34.20 3.82
C GLU A 445 -5.39 -33.63 3.61
N GLU A 446 -6.35 -34.02 4.46
CA GLU A 446 -7.72 -33.45 4.44
C GLU A 446 -7.70 -31.94 4.65
N GLU A 447 -6.98 -31.47 5.68
CA GLU A 447 -6.88 -30.06 6.03
C GLU A 447 -6.13 -29.26 4.95
N ARG A 448 -5.11 -29.85 4.35
CA ARG A 448 -4.40 -29.29 3.20
C ARG A 448 -5.35 -29.07 2.04
N LEU A 449 -6.14 -30.08 1.66
CA LEU A 449 -7.12 -29.96 0.57
C LEU A 449 -8.21 -28.95 0.88
N LYS A 450 -8.67 -28.89 2.14
CA LYS A 450 -9.66 -27.89 2.59
C LYS A 450 -9.11 -26.46 2.44
N LEU A 451 -7.90 -26.20 2.92
CA LEU A 451 -7.23 -24.90 2.76
C LEU A 451 -7.06 -24.53 1.28
N LEU A 452 -6.68 -25.49 0.43
CA LEU A 452 -6.58 -25.25 -1.01
C LEU A 452 -7.93 -24.91 -1.64
N LYS A 453 -9.00 -25.65 -1.32
CA LYS A 453 -10.36 -25.36 -1.85
C LYS A 453 -10.84 -23.96 -1.48
N GLU A 454 -10.61 -23.54 -0.24
CA GLU A 454 -11.07 -22.24 0.27
C GLU A 454 -10.32 -21.05 -0.34
N HIS A 455 -9.02 -21.22 -0.63
CA HIS A 455 -8.14 -20.12 -1.01
C HIS A 455 -7.70 -20.12 -2.48
N ALA A 456 -7.62 -21.28 -3.14
CA ALA A 456 -7.09 -21.38 -4.51
C ALA A 456 -7.96 -20.62 -5.52
N THR A 457 -9.29 -20.69 -5.39
CA THR A 457 -10.22 -19.96 -6.26
C THR A 457 -10.05 -18.44 -6.13
N LYS A 458 -9.89 -17.94 -4.90
CA LYS A 458 -9.69 -16.50 -4.62
C LYS A 458 -8.32 -15.97 -5.05
N LEU A 459 -7.32 -16.84 -5.09
CA LEU A 459 -5.92 -16.54 -5.40
C LEU A 459 -5.51 -16.96 -6.81
N LEU A 460 -6.48 -17.27 -7.67
CA LEU A 460 -6.24 -17.56 -9.07
C LEU A 460 -5.40 -16.44 -9.69
N GLY A 461 -4.25 -16.80 -10.28
CA GLY A 461 -3.29 -15.83 -10.83
C GLY A 461 -2.17 -15.38 -9.88
N TYR A 462 -2.28 -15.62 -8.58
CA TYR A 462 -1.32 -15.14 -7.56
C TYR A 462 -0.73 -16.26 -6.68
N LEU A 463 -1.06 -17.53 -6.96
CA LEU A 463 -0.55 -18.70 -6.27
C LEU A 463 0.97 -18.92 -6.52
N PRO A 464 1.79 -19.05 -5.47
CA PRO A 464 3.19 -19.48 -5.56
C PRO A 464 3.40 -20.85 -6.22
N LYS A 465 4.58 -21.05 -6.81
CA LYS A 465 5.01 -22.36 -7.35
C LYS A 465 5.18 -23.38 -6.20
N GLY A 466 4.85 -24.65 -6.46
CA GLY A 466 5.02 -25.75 -5.48
C GLY A 466 3.99 -25.77 -4.34
N ILE A 467 2.74 -25.41 -4.63
CA ILE A 467 1.59 -25.52 -3.71
C ILE A 467 0.87 -26.87 -3.89
N PHE A 468 0.80 -27.37 -5.12
CA PHE A 468 0.27 -28.68 -5.46
C PHE A 468 1.39 -29.73 -5.35
N LYS A 469 1.11 -30.84 -4.65
CA LYS A 469 2.03 -31.97 -4.45
C LYS A 469 1.74 -33.05 -5.50
N LYS A 470 0.46 -33.24 -5.85
CA LYS A 470 -0.03 -34.18 -6.87
C LYS A 470 -0.79 -33.41 -7.94
N GLU A 471 -0.78 -33.90 -9.17
CA GLU A 471 -1.61 -33.35 -10.26
C GLU A 471 -3.10 -33.51 -9.94
N ASP A 472 -3.48 -34.60 -9.26
CA ASP A 472 -4.82 -34.85 -8.74
C ASP A 472 -5.36 -33.73 -7.84
N ASP A 473 -4.48 -32.98 -7.14
CA ASP A 473 -4.88 -31.87 -6.28
C ASP A 473 -5.63 -30.78 -7.07
N ILE A 474 -5.33 -30.63 -8.36
CA ILE A 474 -5.95 -29.63 -9.25
C ILE A 474 -7.39 -30.02 -9.60
N ASP A 475 -7.67 -31.33 -9.66
CA ASP A 475 -8.98 -31.86 -10.05
C ASP A 475 -10.02 -31.65 -8.96
N PHE A 476 -9.59 -31.67 -7.70
CA PHE A 476 -10.46 -31.38 -6.55
C PHE A 476 -10.86 -29.90 -6.41
N LEU A 477 -10.26 -28.98 -7.19
CA LEU A 477 -10.50 -27.53 -7.11
C LEU A 477 -11.55 -27.03 -8.11
N GLY A 478 -12.09 -27.93 -8.95
CA GLY A 478 -13.15 -27.64 -9.91
C GLY A 478 -12.66 -27.31 -11.33
N GLU A 479 -13.53 -27.53 -12.31
CA GLU A 479 -13.20 -27.43 -13.74
C GLU A 479 -12.79 -26.02 -14.18
N GLU A 480 -13.39 -24.98 -13.59
CA GLU A 480 -13.09 -23.58 -13.89
C GLU A 480 -11.67 -23.20 -13.48
N PHE A 481 -11.24 -23.67 -12.30
CA PHE A 481 -9.88 -23.48 -11.82
C PHE A 481 -8.88 -24.20 -12.72
N ARG A 482 -9.16 -25.45 -13.08
CA ARG A 482 -8.32 -26.28 -13.96
C ARG A 482 -8.08 -25.60 -15.31
N LYS A 483 -9.14 -25.12 -15.96
CA LYS A 483 -9.05 -24.42 -17.27
C LYS A 483 -8.22 -23.13 -17.18
N ALA A 484 -8.41 -22.35 -16.11
CA ALA A 484 -7.67 -21.10 -15.94
C ALA A 484 -6.21 -21.32 -15.54
N TYR A 485 -5.91 -22.39 -14.81
CA TYR A 485 -4.55 -22.78 -14.44
C TYR A 485 -3.76 -23.30 -15.64
N GLN A 486 -4.35 -24.19 -16.45
CA GLN A 486 -3.74 -24.78 -17.66
C GLN A 486 -3.40 -23.72 -18.73
N LYS A 487 -4.35 -22.81 -19.02
CA LYS A 487 -4.10 -21.69 -19.95
C LYS A 487 -2.87 -20.85 -19.56
N ARG A 488 -2.51 -20.82 -18.28
CA ARG A 488 -1.39 -20.01 -17.79
C ARG A 488 -0.09 -20.81 -17.64
N SER A 489 -0.17 -22.12 -17.38
CA SER A 489 1.03 -22.98 -17.47
C SER A 489 1.58 -22.97 -18.89
N GLU A 490 0.71 -23.03 -19.90
CA GLU A 490 1.08 -22.92 -21.32
C GLU A 490 1.80 -21.59 -21.62
N ILE A 491 1.28 -20.46 -21.12
CA ILE A 491 1.89 -19.12 -21.28
C ILE A 491 3.26 -19.00 -20.56
N CYS A 492 3.47 -19.76 -19.48
CA CYS A 492 4.73 -19.76 -18.72
C CYS A 492 5.79 -20.72 -19.28
N GLU A 493 5.42 -21.71 -20.09
CA GLU A 493 6.37 -22.62 -20.76
C GLU A 493 6.91 -22.05 -22.09
N GLU A 494 6.20 -21.09 -22.70
CA GLU A 494 6.66 -20.38 -23.91
C GLU A 494 7.62 -19.20 -23.64
N LYS A 495 8.03 -18.97 -22.39
CA LYS A 495 9.00 -17.93 -21.99
C LYS A 495 10.12 -18.52 -21.16
#